data_AF-A0A973PCW9-F1
#
_entry.id   AF-A0A973PCW9-F1
#
_cell.length_a   1.000
_cell.length_b   1.000
_cell.length_c   1.000
_cell.angle_alpha   90.00
_cell.angle_beta   90.00
_cell.angle_gamma   90.00
#
_symmetry.space_group_name_H-M   'P 1'
#
loop_
_entity.id
_entity.type
_entity.pdbx_description
1 polymer ?
#
loop_
_entity_poly.entity_id
_entity_poly.type
_entity_poly.pdbx_seq_one_letter_code
_entity_poly.pdbx_strand_id
1 'polypeptide(L)'
;DLIVLYQIDHLPKDVVRQVEVLERAAELTAEAMPRLRSMKNLNEYWIEVNRLENQGDQVYRRLLAKLFSGEYDALTVMKMKEVVDALEEAADAFEHVANTVESIAVKES
;
A
#
# COMPACT_ATOMS: atom_id res chain seq x y z
N ASP A 1 15.03 -4.75 0.83
CA ASP A 1 15.74 -5.95 1.30
C ASP A 1 15.50 -7.15 0.37
N LEU A 2 14.24 -7.59 0.22
CA LEU A 2 13.85 -8.76 -0.60
C LEU A 2 14.36 -8.76 -2.04
N ILE A 3 14.30 -7.62 -2.75
CA ILE A 3 14.78 -7.50 -4.15
C ILE A 3 16.26 -7.88 -4.26
N VAL A 4 17.08 -7.41 -3.32
CA VAL A 4 18.53 -7.70 -3.30
C VAL A 4 18.78 -9.13 -2.84
N LEU A 5 18.11 -9.56 -1.76
CA LEU A 5 18.25 -10.89 -1.19
C LEU A 5 17.90 -12.00 -2.21
N TYR A 6 16.85 -11.78 -2.99
CA TYR A 6 16.37 -12.73 -3.98
C TYR A 6 16.96 -12.55 -5.37
N GLN A 7 17.82 -11.55 -5.55
CA GLN A 7 18.46 -11.24 -6.84
C GLN A 7 17.40 -11.08 -7.93
N ILE A 8 16.40 -10.23 -7.67
CA ILE A 8 15.35 -9.92 -8.65
C ILE A 8 15.89 -8.86 -9.61
N ASP A 9 16.23 -9.28 -10.83
CA ASP A 9 16.81 -8.39 -11.84
C ASP A 9 15.77 -7.42 -12.45
N HIS A 10 14.52 -7.88 -12.55
CA HIS A 10 13.44 -7.15 -13.21
C HIS A 10 12.14 -7.25 -12.42
N LEU A 11 11.59 -6.10 -12.04
CA LEU A 11 10.26 -6.01 -11.47
C LEU A 11 9.22 -5.83 -12.59
N PRO A 12 8.04 -6.46 -12.47
CA PRO A 12 6.91 -6.14 -13.34
C PRO A 12 6.61 -4.64 -13.29
N LYS A 13 6.34 -4.02 -14.46
CA LYS A 13 6.05 -2.57 -14.55
C LYS A 13 4.92 -2.14 -13.62
N ASP A 14 3.94 -3.02 -13.37
CA ASP A 14 2.80 -2.73 -12.51
C ASP A 14 3.18 -2.59 -11.03
N VAL A 15 4.35 -3.08 -10.59
CA VAL A 15 4.89 -2.86 -9.23
C VAL A 15 5.12 -1.37 -8.97
N VAL A 16 5.49 -0.60 -10.00
CA VAL A 16 5.68 0.86 -9.87
C VAL A 16 4.40 1.53 -9.38
N ARG A 17 3.23 1.08 -9.85
CA ARG A 17 1.94 1.63 -9.39
C ARG A 17 1.68 1.37 -7.91
N GLN A 18 2.10 0.21 -7.40
CA GLN A 18 2.00 -0.08 -5.97
C GLN A 18 2.89 0.87 -5.15
N VAL A 19 4.11 1.14 -5.65
CA VAL A 19 5.03 2.07 -5.00
C VAL A 19 4.50 3.52 -5.03
N GLU A 20 3.89 3.95 -6.14
CA GLU A 20 3.24 5.26 -6.24
C GLU A 20 2.08 5.41 -5.22
N VAL A 21 1.29 4.34 -5.02
CA VAL A 21 0.25 4.30 -3.98
C VAL A 21 0.86 4.50 -2.59
N LEU A 22 1.94 3.79 -2.28
CA LEU A 22 2.64 3.89 -0.99
C LEU A 22 3.24 5.27 -0.76
N GLU A 23 3.89 5.85 -1.77
CA GLU A 23 4.44 7.21 -1.71
C GLU A 23 3.34 8.21 -1.39
N ARG A 24 2.21 8.13 -2.11
CA ARG A 24 1.10 9.06 -1.88
C ARG A 24 0.44 8.88 -0.52
N ALA A 25 0.28 7.64 -0.06
CA ALA A 25 -0.24 7.35 1.28
C ALA A 25 0.70 7.95 2.36
N ALA A 26 2.00 7.75 2.21
CA ALA A 26 3.00 8.31 3.13
C ALA A 26 2.97 9.84 3.20
N GLU A 27 2.86 10.53 2.06
CA GLU A 27 2.71 11.99 1.99
C GLU A 27 1.47 12.46 2.76
N LEU A 28 0.30 11.87 2.45
CA LEU A 28 -0.95 12.22 3.10
C LEU A 28 -0.91 11.97 4.61
N THR A 29 -0.34 10.83 5.03
CA THR A 29 -0.15 10.51 6.44
C THR A 29 0.74 11.55 7.11
N ALA A 30 1.89 11.89 6.52
CA ALA A 30 2.80 12.91 7.05
C ALA A 30 2.13 14.29 7.16
N GLU A 31 1.34 14.71 6.17
CA GLU A 31 0.57 15.96 6.18
C GLU A 31 -0.55 15.96 7.23
N ALA A 32 -1.10 14.79 7.57
CA ALA A 32 -2.14 14.66 8.59
C ALA A 32 -1.58 14.69 10.01
N MET A 33 -0.39 14.12 10.25
CA MET A 33 0.18 13.95 11.61
C MET A 33 0.19 15.24 12.47
N PRO A 34 0.57 16.44 11.97
CA PRO A 34 0.56 17.66 12.79
C PRO A 34 -0.83 18.08 13.27
N ARG A 35 -1.89 17.67 12.56
CA ARG A 35 -3.29 18.02 12.84
C ARG A 35 -3.96 17.09 13.86
N LEU A 36 -3.31 15.99 14.25
CA LEU A 36 -3.85 15.04 15.23
C LEU A 36 -4.09 15.65 16.61
N ARG A 37 -3.43 16.77 16.96
CA ARG A 37 -3.69 17.44 18.26
C ARG A 37 -5.08 18.04 18.36
N SER A 38 -5.64 18.54 17.26
CA SER A 38 -6.96 19.15 17.24
C SER A 38 -8.03 18.20 16.72
N MET A 39 -7.63 17.15 16.01
CA MET A 39 -8.51 16.21 15.29
C MET A 39 -9.50 16.89 14.33
N LYS A 40 -9.24 18.15 13.94
CA LYS A 40 -10.10 18.91 13.02
C LYS A 40 -9.59 18.81 11.59
N ASN A 41 -10.51 18.80 10.63
CA ASN A 41 -10.22 18.80 9.19
C ASN A 41 -9.31 17.65 8.76
N LEU A 42 -9.59 16.45 9.27
CA LEU A 42 -8.87 15.22 8.94
C LEU A 42 -9.69 14.28 8.04
N ASN A 43 -10.96 14.60 7.76
CA ASN A 43 -11.85 13.73 6.99
C ASN A 43 -11.32 13.39 5.60
N GLU A 44 -10.73 14.36 4.92
CA GLU A 44 -10.11 14.14 3.62
C GLU A 44 -8.93 13.16 3.69
N TYR A 45 -8.20 13.11 4.82
CA TYR A 45 -7.07 12.21 4.97
C TYR A 45 -7.49 10.73 4.92
N TRP A 46 -8.45 10.30 5.75
CA TRP A 46 -8.83 8.89 5.75
C TRP A 46 -9.63 8.48 4.52
N ILE A 47 -10.41 9.40 3.93
CA ILE A 47 -11.09 9.18 2.64
C ILE A 47 -10.06 8.93 1.54
N GLU A 48 -9.02 9.76 1.44
CA GLU A 48 -8.01 9.60 0.39
C GLU A 48 -7.12 8.38 0.60
N VAL A 49 -6.76 8.04 1.85
CA VAL A 49 -6.02 6.80 2.14
C VAL A 49 -6.85 5.58 1.78
N ASN A 50 -8.15 5.53 2.12
CA ASN A 50 -9.01 4.41 1.72
C ASN A 50 -9.17 4.34 0.17
N ARG A 51 -9.22 5.48 -0.52
CA ARG A 51 -9.21 5.50 -2.01
C ARG A 51 -7.90 4.95 -2.59
N LEU A 52 -6.77 5.19 -1.93
CA LEU A 52 -5.46 4.70 -2.33
C LEU A 52 -5.29 3.20 -2.04
N GLU A 53 -5.74 2.73 -0.88
CA GLU A 53 -5.79 1.30 -0.54
C GLU A 53 -6.58 0.53 -1.61
N ASN A 54 -7.80 0.95 -1.94
CA ASN A 54 -8.60 0.31 -2.99
C ASN A 54 -7.88 0.27 -4.36
N GLN A 55 -7.02 1.24 -4.66
CA GLN A 55 -6.20 1.24 -5.87
C GLN A 55 -5.02 0.26 -5.77
N GLY A 56 -4.33 0.25 -4.63
CA GLY A 56 -3.27 -0.71 -4.31
C GLY A 56 -3.79 -2.15 -4.41
N ASP A 57 -4.91 -2.43 -3.76
CA ASP A 57 -5.53 -3.74 -3.71
C ASP A 57 -5.92 -4.26 -5.13
N GLN A 58 -6.37 -3.36 -6.01
CA GLN A 58 -6.57 -3.67 -7.43
C GLN A 58 -5.26 -3.94 -8.20
N VAL A 59 -4.20 -3.19 -7.91
CA VAL A 59 -2.87 -3.41 -8.51
C VAL A 59 -2.30 -4.75 -8.04
N TYR A 60 -2.35 -5.03 -6.74
CA TYR A 60 -1.96 -6.29 -6.13
C TYR A 60 -2.65 -7.50 -6.79
N ARG A 61 -3.98 -7.47 -6.93
CA ARG A 61 -4.73 -8.56 -7.58
C ARG A 61 -4.30 -8.80 -9.04
N ARG A 62 -4.02 -7.73 -9.79
CA ARG A 62 -3.50 -7.85 -11.17
C ARG A 62 -2.09 -8.43 -11.20
N LEU A 63 -1.22 -8.00 -10.28
CA LEU A 63 0.13 -8.54 -10.14
C LEU A 63 0.08 -10.03 -9.81
N LEU A 64 -0.75 -10.45 -8.86
CA LEU A 64 -0.93 -11.87 -8.54
C LEU A 64 -1.43 -12.66 -9.75
N ALA A 65 -2.48 -12.19 -10.43
CA ALA A 65 -2.99 -12.87 -11.62
C ALA A 65 -1.91 -13.05 -12.70
N LYS A 66 -1.05 -12.05 -12.88
CA LYS A 66 0.08 -12.11 -13.81
C LYS A 66 1.17 -13.08 -13.35
N LEU A 67 1.54 -13.08 -12.07
CA LEU A 67 2.55 -14.01 -11.54
C LEU A 67 2.11 -15.47 -11.70
N PHE A 68 0.82 -15.75 -11.49
CA PHE A 68 0.25 -17.09 -11.58
C PHE A 68 -0.29 -17.45 -12.98
N SER A 69 0.01 -16.66 -14.02
CA SER A 69 -0.46 -16.90 -15.39
C SER A 69 0.15 -18.15 -16.06
N GLY A 70 1.24 -18.67 -15.50
CA GLY A 70 2.07 -19.72 -16.11
C GLY A 70 3.22 -19.19 -16.99
N GLU A 71 3.37 -17.87 -17.09
CA GLU A 71 4.48 -17.23 -17.83
C GLU A 71 5.84 -17.30 -17.09
N TYR A 72 5.81 -17.49 -15.77
CA TYR A 72 7.00 -17.49 -14.91
C TYR A 72 7.25 -18.87 -14.32
N ASP A 73 8.52 -19.23 -14.11
CA ASP A 73 8.87 -20.43 -13.34
C ASP A 73 8.51 -20.26 -11.85
N ALA A 74 8.34 -21.38 -11.16
CA ALA A 74 7.85 -21.38 -9.78
C ALA A 74 8.74 -20.58 -8.81
N LEU A 75 10.06 -20.60 -8.98
CA LEU A 75 10.97 -19.87 -8.10
C LEU A 75 10.82 -18.35 -8.31
N THR A 76 10.69 -17.93 -9.56
CA THR A 76 10.42 -16.52 -9.90
C THR A 76 9.08 -16.06 -9.32
N VAL A 77 8.03 -16.87 -9.43
CA VAL A 77 6.72 -16.58 -8.81
C VAL A 77 6.85 -16.40 -7.30
N MET A 78 7.52 -17.33 -6.61
CA MET A 78 7.71 -17.26 -5.15
C MET A 78 8.43 -15.96 -4.74
N LYS A 79 9.57 -15.65 -5.38
CA LYS A 79 10.37 -14.46 -5.06
C LYS A 79 9.59 -13.16 -5.28
N MET A 80 8.93 -13.04 -6.44
CA MET A 80 8.18 -11.82 -6.77
C MET A 80 6.93 -11.66 -5.91
N LYS A 81 6.26 -12.77 -5.58
CA LYS A 81 5.09 -12.72 -4.71
C LYS A 81 5.44 -12.13 -3.35
N GLU A 82 6.53 -12.55 -2.73
CA GLU A 82 6.94 -12.00 -1.43
C GLU A 82 7.21 -10.48 -1.47
N VAL A 83 7.78 -9.98 -2.57
CA VAL A 83 7.95 -8.52 -2.74
C VAL A 83 6.60 -7.82 -2.87
N VAL A 84 5.71 -8.36 -3.69
CA VAL A 84 4.39 -7.78 -3.94
C VAL A 84 3.52 -7.82 -2.68
N ASP A 85 3.55 -8.92 -1.93
CA ASP A 85 2.88 -9.07 -0.64
C ASP A 85 3.39 -8.02 0.37
N ALA A 86 4.71 -7.81 0.46
CA ALA A 86 5.28 -6.83 1.38
C ALA A 86 4.89 -5.39 1.03
N LEU A 87 4.71 -5.06 -0.26
CA LEU A 87 4.22 -3.76 -0.69
C LEU A 87 2.73 -3.57 -0.38
N GLU A 88 1.94 -4.63 -0.48
CA GLU A 88 0.52 -4.60 -0.11
C GLU A 88 0.35 -4.45 1.40
N GLU A 89 1.11 -5.20 2.20
CA GLU A 89 1.10 -5.11 3.67
C GLU A 89 1.49 -3.69 4.15
N ALA A 90 2.39 -3.01 3.42
CA ALA A 90 2.70 -1.61 3.69
C ALA A 90 1.54 -0.66 3.38
N ALA A 91 0.74 -0.93 2.34
CA ALA A 91 -0.41 -0.10 1.96
C ALA A 91 -1.54 -0.26 2.99
N ASP A 92 -1.82 -1.50 3.37
CA ASP A 92 -2.77 -1.88 4.43
C ASP A 92 -2.39 -1.23 5.78
N ALA A 93 -1.10 -1.17 6.11
CA ALA A 93 -0.64 -0.47 7.30
C ALA A 93 -0.99 1.04 7.31
N PHE A 94 -0.93 1.72 6.16
CA PHE A 94 -1.39 3.12 6.07
C PHE A 94 -2.89 3.23 6.27
N GLU A 95 -3.67 2.31 5.71
CA GLU A 95 -5.12 2.26 5.89
C GLU A 95 -5.48 2.05 7.36
N HIS A 96 -4.81 1.13 8.06
CA HIS A 96 -4.98 0.92 9.49
C HIS A 96 -4.73 2.18 10.33
N VAL A 97 -3.70 2.97 9.99
CA VAL A 97 -3.44 4.26 10.65
C VAL A 97 -4.60 5.24 10.38
N ALA A 98 -5.05 5.36 9.14
CA ALA A 98 -6.16 6.24 8.76
C ALA A 98 -7.47 5.86 9.48
N ASN A 99 -7.82 4.58 9.49
CA ASN A 99 -9.01 4.04 10.16
C ASN A 99 -8.97 4.26 11.68
N THR A 100 -7.77 4.17 12.28
CA THR A 100 -7.56 4.49 13.70
C THR A 100 -7.81 5.98 13.98
N VAL A 101 -7.29 6.87 13.12
CA VAL A 101 -7.50 8.32 13.24
C VAL A 101 -8.97 8.68 13.09
N GLU A 102 -9.67 8.12 12.09
CA GLU A 102 -11.12 8.28 11.91
C GLU A 102 -11.88 7.85 13.16
N SER A 103 -11.59 6.65 13.67
CA SER A 103 -12.25 6.09 14.85
C SER A 103 -12.11 6.96 16.09
N ILE A 104 -10.96 7.62 16.27
CA ILE A 104 -10.74 8.57 17.38
C ILE A 104 -11.54 9.85 17.13
N ALA A 105 -11.48 10.42 15.91
CA ALA A 105 -12.19 11.64 15.57
C ALA A 105 -13.71 11.51 15.78
N VAL A 106 -14.30 10.37 15.41
CA VAL A 106 -15.73 10.08 15.57
C VAL A 106 -16.13 9.96 17.05
N LYS A 107 -15.25 9.42 17.91
CA LYS A 107 -15.54 9.28 19.35
C LYS A 107 -15.48 10.61 20.12
N GLU A 108 -14.65 11.54 19.65
CA GLU A 108 -14.45 12.87 20.26
C GLU A 108 -15.37 13.95 19.64
N SER A 109 -16.28 13.57 18.74
CA SER A 109 -17.30 14.43 18.11
C SER A 109 -18.65 14.32 18.82
#